data_AF-A0A9D6LJ96-F1
#
_entry.id   AF-A0A9D6LJ96-F1
#
_cell.length_a   1.000
_cell.length_b   1.000
_cell.length_c   1.000
_cell.angle_alpha   90.00
_cell.angle_beta   90.00
_cell.angle_gamma   90.00
#
_symmetry.space_group_name_H-M   'P 1'
#
loop_
_entity.id
_entity.type
_entity.pdbx_description
1 polymer ?
#
loop_
_entity_poly.entity_id
_entity_poly.type
_entity_poly.pdbx_seq_one_letter_code
_entity_poly.pdbx_strand_id
1 'polypeptide(L)'
;MSNDKIMQEKLSAFVDNELDELETRQLMAALSQDATLRRTWERYHVARSALHQDSEILLVANVAEKVAQQIESEPSRAGSYRRQQALRVVSTLALAASVAAIAILGVQRLNDKPESSAAALVAGGKPAGQVIRSGTTRWDTKEPGAENALNAYLVEHNEFASTSGIGGMMPYVRVVGYDNNNK
;
A
#
# COMPACT_ATOMS: atom_id res chain seq x y z
N MET A 1 15.71 41.46 -8.65
CA MET A 1 16.09 40.17 -9.28
C MET A 1 15.15 39.94 -10.45
N SER A 2 15.64 39.43 -11.60
CA SER A 2 14.75 39.13 -12.74
C SER A 2 13.75 38.05 -12.34
N ASN A 3 12.50 38.14 -12.82
CA ASN A 3 11.43 37.21 -12.48
C ASN A 3 11.79 35.76 -12.84
N ASP A 4 12.51 35.58 -13.96
CA ASP A 4 13.02 34.29 -14.42
C ASP A 4 13.97 33.63 -13.40
N LYS A 5 14.80 34.44 -12.73
CA LYS A 5 15.75 33.95 -11.73
C LYS A 5 15.01 33.40 -10.51
N ILE A 6 13.98 34.11 -10.06
CA ILE A 6 13.13 33.68 -8.93
C ILE A 6 12.44 32.36 -9.28
N MET A 7 11.94 32.22 -10.51
CA MET A 7 11.28 30.99 -10.95
C MET A 7 12.24 29.80 -11.02
N GLN A 8 13.47 30.02 -11.48
CA GLN A 8 14.49 28.97 -11.53
C GLN A 8 14.95 28.54 -10.12
N GLU A 9 15.02 29.48 -9.18
CA GLU A 9 15.32 29.20 -7.77
C GLU A 9 14.20 28.36 -7.14
N LYS A 10 12.94 28.74 -7.33
CA LYS A 10 11.77 27.94 -6.91
C LYS A 10 11.77 26.55 -7.52
N LEU A 11 12.15 26.44 -8.79
CA LEU A 11 12.26 25.14 -9.46
C LEU A 11 13.36 24.26 -8.86
N SER A 12 14.50 24.84 -8.47
CA SER A 12 15.57 24.12 -7.76
C SER A 12 15.06 23.62 -6.41
N ALA A 13 14.48 24.52 -5.60
CA ALA A 13 13.90 24.16 -4.31
C ALA A 13 12.83 23.06 -4.44
N PHE A 14 12.03 23.08 -5.51
CA PHE A 14 11.06 22.02 -5.79
C PHE A 14 11.72 20.68 -6.12
N VAL A 15 12.81 20.66 -6.90
CA VAL A 15 13.57 19.43 -7.21
C VAL A 15 14.16 18.80 -5.95
N ASP A 16 14.52 19.61 -4.97
CA ASP A 16 15.04 19.20 -3.67
C ASP A 16 13.95 19.00 -2.60
N ASN A 17 12.67 19.15 -2.97
CA ASN A 17 11.50 19.02 -2.09
C ASN A 17 11.50 19.99 -0.88
N GLU A 18 12.04 21.19 -1.08
CA GLU A 18 12.14 22.26 -0.06
C GLU A 18 11.07 23.36 -0.24
N LEU A 19 10.22 23.25 -1.25
CA LEU A 19 9.21 24.26 -1.56
C LEU A 19 7.93 24.08 -0.71
N ASP A 20 7.33 25.18 -0.27
CA ASP A 20 6.08 25.11 0.49
C ASP A 20 4.89 24.68 -0.41
N GLU A 21 3.73 24.36 0.20
CA GLU A 21 2.57 23.85 -0.53
C GLU A 21 1.94 24.90 -1.48
N LEU A 22 1.96 26.18 -1.10
CA LEU A 22 1.36 27.26 -1.89
C LEU A 22 2.23 27.57 -3.12
N GLU A 23 3.53 27.73 -2.91
CA GLU A 23 4.54 27.94 -3.92
C GLU A 23 4.64 26.73 -4.84
N THR A 24 4.49 25.51 -4.33
CA THR A 24 4.39 24.30 -5.16
C THR A 24 3.20 24.40 -6.12
N ARG A 25 2.01 24.77 -5.63
CA ARG A 25 0.84 24.96 -6.50
C ARG A 25 1.08 26.05 -7.57
N GLN A 26 1.69 27.16 -7.18
CA GLN A 26 2.01 28.26 -8.11
C GLN A 26 3.02 27.81 -9.18
N LEU A 27 4.08 27.10 -8.76
CA LEU A 27 5.09 26.57 -9.66
C LEU A 27 4.49 25.53 -10.63
N MET A 28 3.62 24.64 -10.15
CA MET A 28 2.92 23.67 -11.00
C MET A 28 2.05 24.38 -12.05
N ALA A 29 1.36 25.45 -11.67
CA ALA A 29 0.57 26.25 -12.60
C ALA A 29 1.43 27.00 -13.64
N ALA A 30 2.64 27.42 -13.26
CA ALA A 30 3.60 28.01 -14.19
C ALA A 30 4.18 26.95 -15.15
N LEU A 31 4.56 25.78 -14.64
CA LEU A 31 5.09 24.66 -15.42
C LEU A 31 4.10 24.14 -16.46
N SER A 32 2.79 24.20 -16.21
CA SER A 32 1.79 23.78 -17.19
C SER A 32 1.75 24.69 -18.43
N GLN A 33 2.09 25.98 -18.26
CA GLN A 33 2.00 27.01 -19.30
C GLN A 33 3.35 27.30 -19.98
N ASP A 34 4.48 27.12 -19.28
CA ASP A 34 5.80 27.49 -19.77
C ASP A 34 6.65 26.27 -20.20
N ALA A 35 6.82 26.12 -21.52
CA ALA A 35 7.68 25.07 -22.10
C ALA A 35 9.17 25.25 -21.78
N THR A 36 9.66 26.48 -21.64
CA THR A 36 11.07 26.77 -21.32
C THR A 36 11.37 26.39 -19.88
N LEU A 37 10.44 26.65 -18.96
CA LEU A 37 10.55 26.23 -17.56
C LEU A 37 10.54 24.69 -17.44
N ARG A 38 9.66 24.00 -18.17
CA ARG A 38 9.67 22.52 -18.25
C ARG A 38 10.98 21.95 -18.79
N ARG A 39 11.55 22.54 -19.85
CA ARG A 39 12.88 22.14 -20.35
C ARG A 39 14.00 22.36 -19.33
N THR A 40 13.88 23.39 -18.49
CA THR A 40 14.85 23.64 -17.41
C THR A 40 14.76 22.56 -16.34
N TRP A 41 13.54 22.17 -15.97
CA TRP A 41 13.28 21.06 -15.04
C TRP A 41 13.82 19.72 -15.56
N GLU A 42 13.60 19.43 -16.85
CA GLU A 42 14.17 18.26 -17.53
C GLU A 42 15.71 18.24 -17.43
N ARG A 43 16.37 19.36 -17.75
CA ARG A 43 17.84 19.46 -17.66
C ARG A 43 18.36 19.21 -16.24
N TYR A 44 17.64 19.65 -15.21
CA TYR A 44 18.05 19.40 -13.81
C TYR A 44 18.02 17.90 -13.49
N HIS A 45 16.97 17.19 -13.91
CA HIS A 45 16.89 15.73 -13.71
C HIS A 45 17.95 14.97 -14.53
N VAL A 46 18.20 15.37 -15.78
CA VAL A 46 19.27 14.78 -16.60
C VAL A 46 20.65 14.98 -15.95
N ALA A 47 20.94 16.20 -15.48
CA ALA A 47 22.20 16.49 -14.78
C ALA A 47 22.33 15.66 -13.50
N ARG A 48 21.24 15.54 -12.72
CA ARG A 48 21.20 14.69 -11.51
C ARG A 48 21.48 13.23 -11.84
N SER A 49 20.82 12.64 -12.85
CA SER A 49 21.05 11.25 -13.25
C SER A 49 22.47 11.02 -13.76
N ALA A 50 23.03 11.97 -14.52
CA ALA A 50 24.42 11.88 -14.98
C ALA A 50 25.41 11.87 -13.81
N LEU A 51 25.18 12.68 -12.78
CA LEU A 51 26.02 12.71 -11.57
C LEU A 51 25.92 11.41 -10.75
N HIS A 52 24.75 10.77 -10.72
CA HIS A 52 24.54 9.50 -10.02
C HIS A 52 25.04 8.28 -10.80
N GLN A 53 25.59 8.49 -12.01
CA GLN A 53 25.98 7.41 -12.94
C GLN A 53 24.81 6.49 -13.32
N ASP A 54 23.57 7.00 -13.24
CA ASP A 54 22.36 6.34 -13.73
C ASP A 54 22.25 6.49 -15.26
N SER A 55 23.37 6.43 -15.97
CA SER A 55 23.52 6.77 -17.39
C SER A 55 22.95 5.72 -18.35
N GLU A 56 22.35 4.64 -17.83
CA GLU A 56 21.51 3.72 -18.61
C GLU A 56 20.16 4.32 -19.02
N ILE A 57 19.84 5.55 -18.58
CA ILE A 57 18.70 6.29 -19.12
C ILE A 57 18.98 6.56 -20.60
N LEU A 58 18.45 5.69 -21.45
CA LEU A 58 18.20 6.02 -22.85
C LEU A 58 17.42 7.33 -22.84
N LEU A 59 18.09 8.41 -23.25
CA LEU A 59 17.50 9.73 -23.47
C LEU A 59 16.57 9.65 -24.67
N VAL A 60 15.49 8.89 -24.54
CA VAL A 60 14.42 8.82 -25.52
C VAL A 60 13.77 10.20 -25.47
N ALA A 61 14.04 10.99 -26.49
CA ALA A 61 13.47 12.32 -26.60
C ALA A 61 11.93 12.25 -26.50
N ASN A 62 11.36 13.23 -25.80
CA ASN A 62 9.92 13.47 -25.73
C ASN A 62 9.10 12.35 -25.05
N VAL A 63 9.70 11.53 -24.17
CA VAL A 63 8.92 10.54 -23.37
C VAL A 63 7.83 11.23 -22.56
N ALA A 64 8.15 12.32 -21.86
CA ALA A 64 7.17 13.05 -21.05
C ALA A 64 6.00 13.56 -21.90
N GLU A 65 6.26 14.05 -23.11
CA GLU A 65 5.22 14.54 -24.03
C GLU A 65 4.33 13.39 -24.55
N LYS A 66 4.94 12.27 -24.96
CA LYS A 66 4.18 11.07 -25.38
C LYS A 66 3.30 10.52 -24.26
N VAL A 67 3.83 10.47 -23.04
CA VAL A 67 3.07 10.03 -21.86
C VAL A 67 1.92 11.00 -21.57
N ALA A 68 2.17 12.31 -21.63
CA ALA A 68 1.11 13.31 -21.42
C ALA A 68 -0.02 13.19 -22.45
N GLN A 69 0.32 13.03 -23.74
CA GLN A 69 -0.66 12.81 -24.81
C GLN A 69 -1.45 11.51 -24.61
N GLN A 70 -0.77 10.43 -24.22
CA GLN A 70 -1.43 9.16 -23.94
C GLN A 70 -2.41 9.30 -22.77
N ILE A 71 -2.01 9.94 -21.68
CA ILE A 71 -2.87 10.19 -20.51
C ILE A 71 -4.09 11.05 -20.88
N GLU A 72 -3.92 12.08 -21.72
CA GLU A 72 -5.02 12.92 -22.18
C GLU A 72 -6.04 12.12 -23.01
N SER A 73 -5.57 11.12 -23.76
CA SER A 73 -6.42 10.21 -24.54
C SER A 73 -7.12 9.12 -23.71
N GLU A 74 -6.74 8.94 -22.43
CA GLU A 74 -7.35 7.93 -21.57
C GLU A 74 -8.77 8.33 -21.12
N PRO A 75 -9.75 7.40 -21.15
CA PRO A 75 -11.07 7.67 -20.62
C PRO A 75 -11.01 7.90 -19.11
N SER A 76 -11.74 8.91 -18.61
CA SER A 76 -11.70 9.30 -17.20
C SER A 76 -12.17 8.16 -16.27
N ARG A 77 -11.22 7.58 -15.52
CA ARG A 77 -11.49 6.49 -14.55
C ARG A 77 -12.24 6.95 -13.29
N ALA A 78 -12.53 8.24 -13.14
CA ALA A 78 -13.18 8.79 -11.94
C ALA A 78 -14.54 8.13 -11.62
N GLY A 79 -15.28 7.67 -12.63
CA GLY A 79 -16.56 6.99 -12.45
C GLY A 79 -16.46 5.56 -11.88
N SER A 80 -15.36 4.83 -12.14
CA SER A 80 -15.24 3.42 -11.73
C SER A 80 -14.92 3.26 -10.25
N TYR A 81 -14.16 4.18 -9.64
CA TYR A 81 -13.76 4.09 -8.24
C TYR A 81 -14.95 4.20 -7.27
N ARG A 82 -15.86 5.16 -7.50
CA ARG A 82 -17.07 5.32 -6.65
C ARG A 82 -18.00 4.12 -6.74
N ARG A 83 -18.13 3.53 -7.94
CA ARG A 83 -18.96 2.34 -8.17
C ARG A 83 -18.40 1.12 -7.45
N GLN A 84 -17.08 0.93 -7.48
CA GLN A 84 -16.41 -0.16 -6.77
C GLN A 84 -16.53 -0.02 -5.24
N GLN A 85 -16.47 1.19 -4.70
CA GLN A 85 -16.65 1.42 -3.26
C GLN A 85 -18.08 1.15 -2.80
N ALA A 86 -19.09 1.59 -3.57
CA ALA A 86 -20.49 1.30 -3.28
C ALA A 86 -20.80 -0.22 -3.33
N LEU A 87 -20.26 -0.93 -4.33
CA LEU A 87 -20.41 -2.38 -4.45
C LEU A 87 -19.78 -3.14 -3.27
N ARG A 88 -18.64 -2.66 -2.74
CA ARG A 88 -18.03 -3.24 -1.54
C ARG A 88 -18.95 -3.13 -0.32
N VAL A 89 -19.57 -1.98 -0.08
CA VAL A 89 -20.48 -1.78 1.08
C VAL A 89 -21.71 -2.69 1.02
N VAL A 90 -22.30 -2.88 -0.16
CA VAL A 90 -23.44 -3.81 -0.33
C VAL A 90 -23.01 -5.25 -0.07
N SER A 91 -21.83 -5.64 -0.54
CA SER A 91 -21.31 -7.01 -0.35
C SER A 91 -21.04 -7.34 1.12
N THR A 92 -20.54 -6.39 1.92
CA THR A 92 -20.27 -6.60 3.34
C THR A 92 -21.56 -6.64 4.17
N LEU A 93 -22.56 -5.82 3.82
CA LEU A 93 -23.85 -5.82 4.50
C LEU A 93 -24.61 -7.14 4.32
N ALA A 94 -24.58 -7.74 3.12
CA ALA A 94 -25.26 -9.00 2.83
C ALA A 94 -24.69 -10.18 3.67
N LEU A 95 -23.38 -10.21 3.88
CA LEU A 95 -22.72 -11.23 4.70
C LEU A 95 -23.13 -11.10 6.18
N ALA A 96 -23.10 -9.89 6.73
CA ALA A 96 -23.50 -9.63 8.11
C ALA A 96 -24.99 -9.95 8.34
N ALA A 97 -25.87 -9.53 7.42
CA ALA A 97 -27.30 -9.83 7.49
C ALA A 97 -27.59 -11.34 7.45
N SER A 98 -26.83 -12.09 6.64
CA SER A 98 -26.97 -13.55 6.55
C SER A 98 -26.57 -14.24 7.85
N VAL A 99 -25.46 -13.82 8.48
CA VAL A 99 -25.02 -14.36 9.78
C VAL A 99 -26.01 -13.98 10.89
N ALA A 100 -26.51 -12.75 10.90
CA ALA A 100 -27.51 -12.30 11.87
C ALA A 100 -28.84 -13.06 11.74
N ALA A 101 -29.32 -13.29 10.51
CA ALA A 101 -30.53 -14.07 10.28
C ALA A 101 -30.40 -15.51 10.77
N ILE A 102 -29.25 -16.17 10.52
CA ILE A 102 -28.97 -17.51 11.04
C ILE A 102 -28.93 -17.52 12.57
N ALA A 103 -28.30 -16.52 13.21
CA ALA A 103 -28.26 -16.41 14.67
C ALA A 103 -29.66 -16.25 15.27
N ILE A 104 -30.50 -15.39 14.70
CA ILE A 104 -31.87 -15.14 15.16
C ILE A 104 -32.75 -16.39 14.98
N LEU A 105 -32.67 -17.07 13.83
CA LEU A 105 -33.45 -18.29 13.57
C LEU A 105 -32.95 -19.49 14.41
N GLY A 106 -31.65 -19.54 14.71
CA GLY A 106 -31.06 -20.59 15.55
C GLY A 106 -31.49 -20.52 17.01
N VAL A 107 -31.61 -19.32 17.59
CA VAL A 107 -32.03 -19.11 18.99
C VAL A 107 -33.43 -19.66 19.27
N GLN A 108 -34.35 -19.62 18.29
CA GLN A 108 -35.69 -20.18 18.48
C GLN A 108 -35.71 -21.71 18.53
N ARG A 109 -34.74 -22.38 17.89
CA ARG A 109 -34.62 -23.85 17.88
C ARG A 109 -33.96 -24.43 19.13
N LEU A 110 -33.16 -23.63 19.85
CA LEU A 110 -32.53 -24.04 21.11
C LEU A 110 -33.43 -23.89 22.34
N ASN A 111 -34.57 -23.19 22.22
CA ASN A 111 -35.45 -22.92 23.37
C ASN A 111 -36.38 -24.10 23.74
N ASP A 112 -36.32 -25.23 23.01
CA ASP A 112 -37.16 -26.42 23.24
C ASP A 112 -36.51 -27.56 24.07
N LYS A 113 -35.29 -27.38 24.60
CA LYS A 113 -34.67 -28.35 25.56
C LYS A 113 -33.74 -27.67 26.56
N PRO A 114 -33.80 -27.99 27.86
CA PRO A 114 -32.79 -27.54 28.81
C PRO A 114 -31.57 -28.48 28.80
N GLU A 115 -30.41 -27.86 28.99
CA GLU A 115 -29.10 -28.46 29.33
C GLU A 115 -28.31 -29.18 28.25
N SER A 116 -27.35 -28.47 27.65
CA SER A 116 -25.93 -28.68 27.92
C SER A 116 -25.10 -27.67 27.14
N SER A 117 -24.21 -26.96 27.84
CA SER A 117 -23.21 -26.08 27.24
C SER A 117 -22.20 -26.91 26.47
N ALA A 118 -22.18 -26.77 25.14
CA ALA A 118 -21.06 -27.17 24.32
C ALA A 118 -20.88 -26.11 23.23
N ALA A 119 -19.65 -25.58 23.21
CA ALA A 119 -19.09 -24.62 22.29
C ALA A 119 -19.79 -24.53 20.92
N ALA A 120 -20.07 -23.29 20.50
CA ALA A 120 -20.25 -22.97 19.10
C ALA A 120 -18.99 -23.41 18.33
N LEU A 121 -19.02 -24.64 17.83
CA LEU A 121 -18.15 -25.09 16.76
C LEU A 121 -18.51 -24.24 15.54
N VAL A 122 -17.66 -23.26 15.29
CA VAL A 122 -17.59 -22.51 14.03
C VAL A 122 -17.43 -23.53 12.91
N ALA A 123 -18.54 -23.88 12.26
CA ALA A 123 -18.54 -24.69 11.06
C ALA A 123 -18.07 -23.82 9.88
N GLY A 124 -16.78 -23.90 9.57
CA GLY A 124 -16.33 -24.12 8.20
C GLY A 124 -16.48 -22.99 7.18
N GLY A 125 -16.51 -21.72 7.59
CA GLY A 125 -15.98 -20.66 6.74
C GLY A 125 -14.46 -20.74 6.82
N LYS A 126 -13.78 -21.10 5.72
CA LYS A 126 -12.31 -21.04 5.66
C LYS A 126 -11.84 -19.76 6.34
N PRO A 127 -10.99 -19.82 7.39
CA PRO A 127 -10.38 -18.61 7.88
C PRO A 127 -9.54 -18.04 6.74
N ALA A 128 -9.97 -16.91 6.20
CA ALA A 128 -9.10 -16.05 5.43
C ALA A 128 -7.97 -15.65 6.39
N GLY A 129 -6.80 -16.22 6.16
CA GLY A 129 -5.70 -16.20 7.13
C GLY A 129 -5.51 -17.52 7.87
N GLN A 130 -5.61 -18.67 7.18
CA GLN A 130 -4.83 -19.82 7.62
C GLN A 130 -3.37 -19.38 7.55
N VAL A 131 -2.79 -19.00 8.70
CA VAL A 131 -1.34 -18.98 8.87
C VAL A 131 -0.94 -20.42 8.58
N ILE A 132 -0.50 -20.69 7.35
CA ILE A 132 0.17 -21.93 7.03
C ILE A 132 1.43 -21.90 7.89
N ARG A 133 1.33 -22.46 9.10
CA ARG A 133 2.48 -22.78 9.96
C ARG A 133 3.20 -23.93 9.28
N SER A 134 3.89 -23.61 8.20
CA SER A 134 4.80 -24.51 7.55
C SER A 134 6.05 -24.54 8.42
N GLY A 135 6.14 -25.54 9.30
CA GLY A 135 7.37 -26.00 9.96
C GLY A 135 8.27 -24.93 10.60
N THR A 136 8.19 -24.82 11.93
CA THR A 136 9.26 -24.37 12.83
C THR A 136 10.03 -23.11 12.42
N THR A 137 9.47 -21.94 12.70
CA THR A 137 10.30 -20.76 12.98
C THR A 137 10.97 -20.99 14.35
N ARG A 138 12.03 -21.79 14.37
CA ARG A 138 12.85 -21.99 15.57
C ARG A 138 13.97 -20.97 15.51
N TRP A 139 13.92 -19.98 16.39
CA TRP A 139 14.99 -19.00 16.50
C TRP A 139 16.17 -19.66 17.22
N ASP A 140 17.39 -19.56 16.67
CA ASP A 140 18.60 -19.99 17.37
C ASP A 140 18.96 -18.96 18.45
N THR A 141 18.19 -18.94 19.53
CA THR A 141 18.43 -18.10 20.70
C THR A 141 18.87 -18.97 21.87
N LYS A 142 19.91 -18.53 22.57
CA LYS A 142 20.37 -19.20 23.81
C LYS A 142 19.39 -19.00 24.98
N GLU A 143 18.40 -18.12 24.81
CA GLU A 143 17.44 -17.73 25.83
C GLU A 143 16.00 -18.04 25.39
N PRO A 144 15.27 -18.90 26.14
CA PRO A 144 13.89 -19.27 25.81
C PRO A 144 12.88 -18.10 25.87
N GLY A 145 13.17 -17.07 26.67
CA GLY A 145 12.31 -15.89 26.79
C GLY A 145 12.38 -14.97 25.57
N ALA A 146 13.55 -14.90 24.92
CA ALA A 146 13.77 -14.07 23.74
C ALA A 146 12.98 -14.59 22.53
N GLU A 147 12.82 -15.90 22.41
CA GLU A 147 12.04 -16.53 21.34
C GLU A 147 10.57 -16.05 21.34
N ASN A 148 9.96 -16.02 22.52
CA ASN A 148 8.58 -15.56 22.69
C ASN A 148 8.43 -14.06 22.39
N ALA A 149 9.40 -13.25 22.82
CA ALA A 149 9.40 -11.81 22.55
C ALA A 149 9.57 -11.50 21.05
N LEU A 150 10.45 -12.23 20.36
CA LEU A 150 10.68 -12.10 18.91
C LEU A 150 9.46 -12.54 18.11
N ASN A 151 8.83 -13.65 18.51
CA ASN A 151 7.58 -14.12 17.90
C ASN A 151 6.44 -13.11 18.09
N ALA A 152 6.28 -12.55 19.29
CA ALA A 152 5.30 -11.51 19.56
C ALA A 152 5.58 -10.23 18.75
N TYR A 153 6.84 -9.80 18.70
CA TYR A 153 7.28 -8.63 17.94
C TYR A 153 6.97 -8.77 16.44
N LEU A 154 7.20 -9.93 15.84
CA LEU A 154 6.93 -10.15 14.42
C LEU A 154 5.44 -10.14 14.08
N VAL A 155 4.59 -10.62 14.99
CA VAL A 155 3.13 -10.55 14.84
C VAL A 155 2.68 -9.09 14.88
N GLU A 156 3.08 -8.35 15.91
CA GLU A 156 2.73 -6.94 16.09
C GLU A 156 3.27 -6.07 14.94
N HIS A 157 4.54 -6.26 14.56
CA HIS A 157 5.18 -5.46 13.51
C HIS A 157 4.57 -5.69 12.11
N ASN A 158 4.05 -6.89 11.84
CA ASN A 158 3.38 -7.20 10.57
C ASN A 158 1.99 -6.53 10.48
N GLU A 159 1.28 -6.40 11.61
CA GLU A 159 0.02 -5.64 11.66
C GLU A 159 0.22 -4.16 11.29
N PHE A 160 1.37 -3.57 11.64
CA PHE A 160 1.69 -2.19 11.27
C PHE A 160 2.31 -2.05 9.86
N ALA A 161 3.12 -3.01 9.41
CA ALA A 161 3.74 -2.98 8.08
C ALA A 161 2.74 -3.14 6.92
N SER A 162 1.54 -3.69 7.18
CA SER A 162 0.50 -3.95 6.18
C SER A 162 -0.38 -2.74 5.84
N THR A 163 -0.17 -1.57 6.45
CA THR A 163 -1.01 -0.37 6.26
C THR A 163 -0.62 0.50 5.05
N SER A 164 0.50 0.24 4.36
CA SER A 164 0.97 1.12 3.25
C SER A 164 0.76 0.59 1.82
N GLY A 165 0.02 -0.50 1.63
CA GLY A 165 -0.31 -1.04 0.30
C GLY A 165 -1.67 -0.56 -0.20
N ILE A 166 -1.71 0.18 -1.31
CA ILE A 166 -2.95 0.47 -2.04
C ILE A 166 -3.56 -0.88 -2.50
N GLY A 167 -4.59 -1.33 -1.78
CA GLY A 167 -5.45 -2.43 -2.17
C GLY A 167 -5.13 -3.78 -1.53
N GLY A 168 -5.75 -4.06 -0.37
CA GLY A 168 -6.37 -5.35 0.01
C GLY A 168 -5.61 -6.67 -0.17
N MET A 169 -4.31 -6.64 -0.45
CA MET A 169 -3.47 -7.82 -0.62
C MET A 169 -2.63 -7.96 0.63
N MET A 170 -2.92 -8.98 1.43
CA MET A 170 -2.16 -9.30 2.64
C MET A 170 -0.70 -9.62 2.24
N PRO A 171 0.32 -8.92 2.77
CA PRO A 171 1.70 -9.29 2.49
C PRO A 171 2.01 -10.63 3.14
N TYR A 172 2.26 -11.66 2.33
CA TYR A 172 2.75 -12.95 2.82
C TYR A 172 4.27 -12.86 3.00
N VAL A 173 4.72 -12.64 4.23
CA VAL A 173 6.14 -12.79 4.57
C VAL A 173 6.40 -14.25 4.91
N ARG A 174 7.21 -14.93 4.08
CA ARG A 174 7.77 -16.24 4.41
C ARG A 174 8.99 -16.01 5.31
N VAL A 175 8.89 -16.37 6.58
CA VAL A 175 10.03 -16.39 7.49
C VAL A 175 10.85 -17.65 7.22
N VAL A 176 12.14 -17.49 6.94
CA VAL A 176 13.10 -18.59 6.78
C VAL A 176 14.01 -18.59 8.02
N GLY A 177 13.95 -19.66 8.81
CA GLY A 177 14.90 -19.91 9.89
C GLY A 177 16.13 -20.66 9.38
N TYR A 178 17.30 -20.37 9.93
CA TYR A 178 18.53 -21.13 9.68
C TYR A 178 18.64 -22.25 10.72
N ASP A 179 18.77 -23.49 10.25
CA ASP A 179 19.14 -24.62 11.12
C ASP A 179 20.67 -24.63 11.26
N ASN A 180 21.18 -24.21 12.41
CA ASN A 180 22.61 -24.31 12.73
C ASN A 180 22.90 -25.77 13.11
N ASN A 181 23.23 -26.56 12.09
CA ASN A 181 23.63 -27.95 12.24
C ASN A 181 25.08 -28.01 12.79
N ASN A 182 25.22 -27.72 14.08
CA ASN A 182 26.51 -27.78 14.77
C ASN A 182 26.77 -29.23 15.19
N LYS A 183 27.70 -29.89 14.49
CA LYS A 183 28.32 -31.15 14.93
C LYS A 183 29.32 -30.89 16.05
#